data_AF-A0A239IKD8-F1
#
_entry.id   AF-A0A239IKD8-F1
#
_cell.length_a   1.000
_cell.length_b   1.000
_cell.length_c   1.000
_cell.angle_alpha   90.00
_cell.angle_beta   90.00
_cell.angle_gamma   90.00
#
_symmetry.space_group_name_H-M   'P 1'
#
loop_
_entity.id
_entity.type
_entity.pdbx_description
1 polymer ?
#
loop_
_entity_poly.entity_id
_entity_poly.type
_entity_poly.pdbx_seq_one_letter_code
_entity_poly.pdbx_strand_id
1 'polypeptide(L)'
;MRRMAGVSLCALSITVCAVPGAVSERGREWVRAVPAAAARDAGAVHGGAVHDGDDCVRHAGARAARPRDRADLGRDGAAAMLADLRRTLLDRFGTADEQHLDSSRRVAKRLVVPVRFHIVHSGPYGRLPKSAVLRQVAALNAAYGGRLGGADTGVGFRLAGYDRVDSAAWFRQPERYERAMKRRLRKGGAGTLNVYTAAVGSAVLGFSTFPQRYRGAPHMDGVVIDYRSLPGGSYRGFDRGYTAVHEIGHWLGLLHTFEGGCVPPGDGVADTPYEAGPANGCPRHRDTCPQRGLDPVHNFMDYAQDACMRAFTAGQGRRIRASWAAYRSGRHGRHRVDLGTGAPGTARSVGGPR
;
A
#
# COMPACT_ATOMS: atom_id res chain seq x y z
N MET A 1 -4.19 62.49 15.99
CA MET A 1 -3.37 63.73 15.79
C MET A 1 -1.93 63.24 15.56
N ARG A 2 -1.38 63.13 14.34
CA ARG A 2 -0.88 64.11 13.35
C ARG A 2 0.33 64.99 13.81
N ARG A 3 1.51 64.70 13.20
CA ARG A 3 2.72 65.55 12.97
C ARG A 3 3.57 65.92 14.21
N MET A 4 4.88 66.26 14.14
CA MET A 4 5.89 66.53 13.07
C MET A 4 6.86 65.32 12.88
N ALA A 5 7.84 65.19 11.96
CA ALA A 5 8.49 65.96 10.87
C ALA A 5 9.89 66.61 11.14
N GLY A 6 10.89 66.37 10.26
CA GLY A 6 12.29 66.88 10.23
C GLY A 6 13.34 65.74 10.15
N VAL A 7 13.94 65.31 9.01
CA VAL A 7 14.68 65.94 7.89
C VAL A 7 16.16 66.27 8.20
N SER A 8 17.09 65.60 7.53
CA SER A 8 18.29 66.22 6.94
C SER A 8 18.89 65.36 5.82
N LEU A 9 19.27 66.00 4.71
CA LEU A 9 20.02 65.43 3.58
C LEU A 9 21.48 65.88 3.68
N CYS A 10 22.42 65.03 3.25
CA CYS A 10 23.65 65.55 2.67
C CYS A 10 24.18 64.59 1.60
N ALA A 11 24.28 65.09 0.36
CA ALA A 11 24.91 64.41 -0.75
C ALA A 11 26.21 65.14 -1.09
N LEU A 12 27.23 64.40 -1.53
CA LEU A 12 28.37 64.98 -2.23
C LEU A 12 28.85 64.03 -3.34
N SER A 13 28.92 64.56 -4.55
CA SER A 13 29.40 63.87 -5.76
C SER A 13 30.47 64.74 -6.41
N ILE A 14 31.69 64.22 -6.65
CA ILE A 14 32.66 64.85 -7.57
C ILE A 14 33.36 63.78 -8.44
N THR A 15 32.81 63.64 -9.64
CA THR A 15 33.44 63.60 -10.98
C THR A 15 34.93 63.23 -11.18
N VAL A 16 35.12 62.05 -11.78
CA VAL A 16 35.88 61.71 -13.03
C VAL A 16 37.04 62.61 -13.53
N CYS A 17 38.16 61.95 -13.86
CA CYS A 17 39.02 62.25 -15.04
C CYS A 17 39.49 60.93 -15.73
N ALA A 18 39.83 61.02 -17.02
CA ALA A 18 40.39 59.96 -17.88
C ALA A 18 41.46 60.59 -18.82
N VAL A 19 42.20 59.95 -19.73
CA VAL A 19 42.12 58.67 -20.51
C VAL A 19 43.60 58.23 -20.79
N PRO A 20 44.06 57.55 -21.88
CA PRO A 20 43.55 56.43 -22.72
C PRO A 20 44.56 55.28 -23.00
N GLY A 21 44.08 54.20 -23.64
CA GLY A 21 44.86 53.35 -24.57
C GLY A 21 45.25 51.93 -24.07
N ALA A 22 45.26 50.87 -24.89
CA ALA A 22 44.73 50.71 -26.25
C ALA A 22 44.46 49.21 -26.60
N VAL A 23 43.36 48.98 -27.33
CA VAL A 23 43.11 47.96 -28.38
C VAL A 23 43.68 46.53 -28.25
N SER A 24 42.77 45.55 -28.22
CA SER A 24 42.82 44.40 -29.15
C SER A 24 41.42 43.83 -29.40
N GLU A 25 40.97 43.86 -30.66
CA GLU A 25 39.70 43.26 -31.08
C GLU A 25 39.90 41.88 -31.73
N ARG A 26 38.98 40.95 -31.43
CA ARG A 26 38.42 39.86 -32.26
C ARG A 26 37.73 38.86 -31.32
N GLY A 27 36.50 38.41 -31.54
CA GLY A 27 35.49 38.79 -32.53
C GLY A 27 34.13 38.23 -32.09
N ARG A 28 33.01 38.83 -32.53
CA ARG A 28 31.68 38.28 -32.27
C ARG A 28 31.30 37.30 -33.37
N GLU A 29 30.84 36.12 -33.01
CA GLU A 29 29.98 35.34 -33.91
C GLU A 29 28.83 34.67 -33.15
N TRP A 30 27.62 34.91 -33.65
CA TRP A 30 26.36 34.38 -33.13
C TRP A 30 25.96 33.15 -33.95
N VAL A 31 26.11 31.93 -33.43
CA VAL A 31 25.61 30.73 -34.13
C VAL A 31 24.93 29.72 -33.19
N ARG A 32 23.59 29.76 -33.25
CA ARG A 32 22.61 28.65 -33.14
C ARG A 32 22.42 27.91 -31.81
N ALA A 33 21.22 28.12 -31.27
CA ALA A 33 20.48 27.10 -30.53
C ALA A 33 20.23 25.85 -31.39
N VAL A 34 20.25 24.68 -30.76
CA VAL A 34 19.88 23.39 -31.39
C VAL A 34 18.35 23.27 -31.40
N PRO A 35 17.71 22.90 -32.53
CA PRO A 35 16.25 22.94 -32.64
C PRO A 35 15.57 21.75 -31.95
N ALA A 36 14.37 21.99 -31.43
CA ALA A 36 13.41 20.93 -31.13
C ALA A 36 12.91 20.33 -32.44
N ALA A 37 13.04 19.01 -32.62
CA ALA A 37 12.47 18.31 -33.76
C ALA A 37 10.94 18.23 -33.62
N ALA A 38 10.22 18.89 -34.52
CA ALA A 38 8.78 18.77 -34.63
C ALA A 38 8.40 17.50 -35.42
N ALA A 39 7.34 16.83 -34.97
CA ALA A 39 6.59 15.88 -35.79
C ALA A 39 5.15 16.40 -35.94
N ARG A 40 4.89 17.00 -37.11
CA ARG A 40 3.58 17.09 -37.78
C ARG A 40 3.74 16.21 -39.04
N ASP A 41 2.75 15.56 -39.63
CA ASP A 41 1.30 15.78 -39.76
C ASP A 41 0.64 14.39 -39.95
N ALA A 42 -0.66 14.18 -40.17
CA ALA A 42 -1.91 14.94 -40.05
C ALA A 42 -3.06 13.90 -39.99
N GLY A 43 -4.26 14.28 -39.53
CA GLY A 43 -5.39 13.35 -39.46
C GLY A 43 -6.58 13.93 -38.72
N ALA A 44 -7.16 15.01 -39.25
CA ALA A 44 -8.32 15.65 -38.66
C ALA A 44 -9.61 14.87 -38.95
N VAL A 45 -10.48 14.73 -37.94
CA VAL A 45 -11.94 14.65 -38.14
C VAL A 45 -12.60 15.54 -37.08
N HIS A 46 -13.64 16.27 -37.49
CA HIS A 46 -14.41 17.17 -36.63
C HIS A 46 -15.23 16.41 -35.58
N GLY A 47 -15.59 17.11 -34.50
CA GLY A 47 -16.37 16.56 -33.40
C GLY A 47 -17.87 16.40 -33.70
N GLY A 48 -18.57 15.72 -32.80
CA GLY A 48 -20.02 15.55 -32.86
C GLY A 48 -20.54 14.81 -31.62
N ALA A 49 -21.57 15.40 -31.02
CA ALA A 49 -22.59 14.82 -30.15
C ALA A 49 -22.19 13.95 -28.93
N VAL A 50 -22.74 14.36 -27.79
CA VAL A 50 -23.13 13.47 -26.69
C VAL A 50 -24.10 12.42 -27.25
N HIS A 51 -23.81 11.14 -27.07
CA HIS A 51 -24.84 10.10 -27.10
C HIS A 51 -24.66 9.12 -25.94
N ASP A 52 -25.72 9.06 -25.16
CA ASP A 52 -26.06 7.99 -24.24
C ASP A 52 -26.26 6.68 -25.05
N GLY A 53 -25.88 5.54 -24.49
CA GLY A 53 -25.94 4.27 -25.23
C GLY A 53 -25.24 3.11 -24.53
N ASP A 54 -26.05 2.18 -24.03
CA ASP A 54 -25.61 0.87 -23.54
C ASP A 54 -24.75 0.13 -24.58
N ASP A 55 -23.58 -0.37 -24.16
CA ASP A 55 -22.95 -1.51 -24.81
C ASP A 55 -22.50 -2.55 -23.76
N CYS A 56 -23.48 -3.31 -23.27
CA CYS A 56 -23.29 -4.40 -22.31
C CYS A 56 -22.68 -5.64 -22.99
N VAL A 57 -21.47 -5.53 -23.56
CA VAL A 57 -20.79 -6.62 -24.28
C VAL A 57 -19.52 -7.12 -23.56
N ARG A 58 -19.72 -8.18 -22.78
CA ARG A 58 -18.83 -9.36 -22.68
C ARG A 58 -17.32 -9.11 -22.55
N HIS A 59 -16.88 -8.46 -21.47
CA HIS A 59 -15.52 -8.65 -20.95
C HIS A 59 -15.45 -9.73 -19.87
N ALA A 60 -15.88 -10.94 -20.20
CA ALA A 60 -15.63 -12.16 -19.41
C ALA A 60 -14.20 -12.72 -19.63
N GLY A 61 -13.24 -11.86 -19.94
CA GLY A 61 -11.83 -12.20 -20.07
C GLY A 61 -11.10 -12.02 -18.74
N ALA A 62 -10.21 -12.95 -18.39
CA ALA A 62 -9.37 -12.78 -17.21
C ALA A 62 -8.47 -11.54 -17.39
N ARG A 63 -8.49 -10.63 -16.42
CA ARG A 63 -7.59 -9.47 -16.38
C ARG A 63 -6.13 -9.95 -16.39
N ALA A 64 -5.30 -9.31 -17.22
CA ALA A 64 -3.85 -9.49 -17.18
C ALA A 64 -3.23 -8.61 -16.08
N ALA A 65 -2.27 -9.17 -15.35
CA ALA A 65 -1.48 -8.48 -14.32
C ALA A 65 -0.68 -7.31 -14.91
N ARG A 66 -0.64 -6.17 -14.21
CA ARG A 66 0.19 -5.00 -14.57
C ARG A 66 1.65 -5.26 -14.14
N PRO A 67 2.65 -5.31 -15.06
CA PRO A 67 4.01 -5.79 -14.75
C PRO A 67 4.80 -5.03 -13.68
N ARG A 68 4.37 -3.84 -13.26
CA ARG A 68 5.04 -3.02 -12.21
C ARG A 68 4.42 -3.18 -10.83
N ASP A 69 3.17 -3.63 -10.75
CA ASP A 69 2.57 -4.00 -9.47
C ASP A 69 2.80 -5.51 -9.24
N ARG A 70 3.35 -5.85 -8.08
CA ARG A 70 3.69 -7.24 -7.72
C ARG A 70 2.58 -7.94 -6.95
N ALA A 71 1.55 -7.20 -6.56
CA ALA A 71 0.34 -7.64 -5.90
C ALA A 71 -0.88 -7.68 -6.83
N ASP A 72 -0.81 -7.05 -8.01
CA ASP A 72 -1.71 -7.29 -9.14
C ASP A 72 -1.38 -8.65 -9.73
N LEU A 73 -2.11 -9.69 -9.33
CA LEU A 73 -1.88 -11.04 -9.81
C LEU A 73 -2.67 -11.24 -11.11
N GLY A 74 -2.34 -12.32 -11.80
CA GLY A 74 -3.33 -12.93 -12.69
C GLY A 74 -4.18 -13.90 -11.87
N ARG A 75 -5.35 -14.25 -12.40
CA ARG A 75 -6.29 -15.23 -11.81
C ARG A 75 -5.60 -16.48 -11.24
N ASP A 76 -4.63 -17.05 -11.95
CA ASP A 76 -3.92 -18.26 -11.51
C ASP A 76 -2.99 -17.99 -10.31
N GLY A 77 -2.37 -16.82 -10.25
CA GLY A 77 -1.56 -16.38 -9.11
C GLY A 77 -2.39 -16.16 -7.86
N ALA A 78 -3.58 -15.55 -8.01
CA ALA A 78 -4.56 -15.38 -6.95
C ALA A 78 -5.07 -16.74 -6.44
N ALA A 79 -5.51 -17.61 -7.36
CA ALA A 79 -5.96 -18.97 -7.03
C ALA A 79 -4.88 -19.78 -6.29
N ALA A 80 -3.62 -19.70 -6.75
CA ALA A 80 -2.48 -20.35 -6.10
C ALA A 80 -2.23 -19.81 -4.68
N MET A 81 -2.38 -18.50 -4.45
CA MET A 81 -2.25 -17.90 -3.11
C MET A 81 -3.39 -18.30 -2.17
N LEU A 82 -4.63 -18.29 -2.65
CA LEU A 82 -5.79 -18.73 -1.86
C LEU A 82 -5.68 -20.23 -1.51
N ALA A 83 -5.20 -21.06 -2.44
CA ALA A 83 -4.91 -22.47 -2.20
C ALA A 83 -3.78 -22.67 -1.17
N ASP A 84 -2.72 -21.85 -1.20
CA ASP A 84 -1.63 -21.94 -0.22
C ASP A 84 -2.08 -21.57 1.20
N LEU A 85 -2.91 -20.52 1.33
CA LEU A 85 -3.53 -20.16 2.60
C LEU A 85 -4.43 -21.28 3.11
N ARG A 86 -5.32 -21.81 2.26
CA ARG A 86 -6.21 -22.93 2.60
C ARG A 86 -5.44 -24.14 3.13
N ARG A 87 -4.38 -24.57 2.44
CA ARG A 87 -3.51 -25.68 2.90
C ARG A 87 -2.83 -25.34 4.22
N THR A 88 -2.20 -24.17 4.32
CA THR A 88 -1.48 -23.77 5.54
C THR A 88 -2.39 -23.69 6.77
N LEU A 89 -3.66 -23.29 6.59
CA LEU A 89 -4.65 -23.28 7.67
C LEU A 89 -5.07 -24.69 8.08
N LEU A 90 -5.36 -25.58 7.12
CA LEU A 90 -5.65 -27.00 7.39
C LEU A 90 -4.48 -27.68 8.13
N ASP A 91 -3.25 -27.52 7.65
CA ASP A 91 -2.04 -28.11 8.22
C ASP A 91 -1.75 -27.63 9.66
N ARG A 92 -2.11 -26.37 9.98
CA ARG A 92 -1.83 -25.74 11.28
C ARG A 92 -2.96 -25.85 12.29
N PHE A 93 -4.21 -25.91 11.84
CA PHE A 93 -5.40 -25.72 12.68
C PHE A 93 -6.54 -26.72 12.40
N GLY A 94 -6.39 -27.64 11.45
CA GLY A 94 -7.41 -28.63 11.10
C GLY A 94 -8.63 -28.07 10.34
N THR A 95 -8.66 -26.77 10.07
CA THR A 95 -9.73 -26.10 9.33
C THR A 95 -9.18 -24.93 8.49
N ALA A 96 -9.82 -24.66 7.36
CA ALA A 96 -9.63 -23.46 6.56
C ALA A 96 -10.80 -22.45 6.68
N ASP A 97 -11.78 -22.73 7.54
CA ASP A 97 -12.85 -21.79 7.85
C ASP A 97 -12.29 -20.59 8.64
N GLU A 98 -12.09 -19.49 7.93
CA GLU A 98 -11.58 -18.24 8.49
C GLU A 98 -12.52 -17.62 9.54
N GLN A 99 -13.82 -17.90 9.50
CA GLN A 99 -14.79 -17.43 10.49
C GLN A 99 -14.74 -18.24 11.78
N HIS A 100 -14.60 -19.58 11.70
CA HIS A 100 -14.36 -20.43 12.86
C HIS A 100 -12.98 -20.15 13.49
N LEU A 101 -11.92 -19.99 12.68
CA LEU A 101 -10.61 -19.57 13.18
C LEU A 101 -10.67 -18.19 13.85
N ASP A 102 -11.43 -17.26 13.27
CA ASP A 102 -11.59 -15.92 13.81
C ASP A 102 -12.37 -15.91 15.14
N SER A 103 -13.52 -16.58 15.24
CA SER A 103 -14.31 -16.62 16.48
C SER A 103 -13.49 -17.19 17.64
N SER A 104 -12.83 -18.33 17.43
CA SER A 104 -11.93 -18.95 18.41
C SER A 104 -10.75 -18.04 18.81
N ARG A 105 -10.28 -17.18 17.89
CA ARG A 105 -9.18 -16.24 18.14
C ARG A 105 -9.61 -14.86 18.63
N ARG A 106 -10.88 -14.46 18.52
CA ARG A 106 -11.41 -13.22 19.16
C ARG A 106 -11.50 -13.34 20.67
N VAL A 107 -11.58 -14.57 21.19
CA VAL A 107 -11.37 -14.86 22.62
C VAL A 107 -9.92 -14.53 23.04
N ALA A 108 -8.97 -14.53 22.09
CA ALA A 108 -7.61 -14.02 22.28
C ALA A 108 -7.49 -12.54 21.88
N LYS A 109 -6.47 -11.86 22.44
CA LYS A 109 -6.33 -10.39 22.40
C LYS A 109 -6.13 -9.81 20.99
N ARG A 110 -6.56 -8.55 20.80
CA ARG A 110 -6.33 -7.70 19.61
C ARG A 110 -4.89 -7.81 19.10
N LEU A 111 -4.72 -7.95 17.79
CA LEU A 111 -3.42 -8.02 17.14
C LEU A 111 -2.76 -6.63 17.10
N VAL A 112 -1.58 -6.47 17.71
CA VAL A 112 -0.79 -5.22 17.67
C VAL A 112 0.53 -5.46 16.96
N VAL A 113 0.67 -4.94 15.75
CA VAL A 113 1.86 -5.08 14.90
C VAL A 113 2.90 -4.02 15.25
N PRO A 114 4.12 -4.39 15.68
CA PRO A 114 5.25 -3.45 15.78
C PRO A 114 5.71 -3.03 14.38
N VAL A 115 5.75 -1.72 14.13
CA VAL A 115 6.11 -1.11 12.84
C VAL A 115 7.44 -0.39 12.94
N ARG A 116 8.32 -0.59 11.95
CA ARG A 116 9.59 0.12 11.81
C ARG A 116 9.60 0.90 10.51
N PHE A 117 9.85 2.20 10.59
CA PHE A 117 9.98 3.07 9.44
C PHE A 117 11.45 3.34 9.12
N HIS A 118 11.81 3.08 7.88
CA HIS A 118 13.12 3.30 7.29
C HIS A 118 12.99 4.41 6.25
N ILE A 119 13.31 5.64 6.64
CA ILE A 119 13.21 6.81 5.78
C ILE A 119 14.44 6.87 4.89
N VAL A 120 14.35 6.29 3.69
CA VAL A 120 15.39 6.43 2.67
C VAL A 120 15.20 7.79 1.99
N HIS A 121 16.28 8.54 1.85
CA HIS A 121 16.28 9.90 1.31
C HIS A 121 17.52 10.16 0.45
N SER A 122 17.52 11.31 -0.25
CA SER A 122 18.65 11.81 -1.02
C SER A 122 18.93 13.25 -0.60
N GLY A 123 19.84 13.45 0.35
CA GLY A 123 20.05 14.76 0.98
C GLY A 123 18.76 15.29 1.62
N PRO A 124 18.20 16.43 1.19
CA PRO A 124 16.92 16.93 1.72
C PRO A 124 15.69 16.18 1.16
N TYR A 125 15.77 15.62 -0.06
CA TYR A 125 14.62 15.02 -0.74
C TYR A 125 14.20 13.71 -0.07
N GLY A 126 12.94 13.61 0.34
CA GLY A 126 12.41 12.43 1.05
C GLY A 126 12.83 12.33 2.53
N ARG A 127 13.50 13.34 3.10
CA ARG A 127 14.00 13.34 4.49
C ARG A 127 12.87 13.58 5.51
N LEU A 128 11.83 12.77 5.46
CA LEU A 128 10.61 12.86 6.27
C LEU A 128 10.92 12.95 7.78
N PRO A 129 10.19 13.77 8.56
CA PRO A 129 10.32 13.83 10.01
C PRO A 129 9.51 12.71 10.72
N LYS A 130 9.87 12.42 11.97
CA LYS A 130 9.15 11.44 12.81
C LYS A 130 7.66 11.80 12.97
N SER A 131 7.29 13.08 12.91
CA SER A 131 5.89 13.52 12.93
C SER A 131 5.08 13.06 11.72
N ALA A 132 5.68 13.00 10.51
CA ALA A 132 5.02 12.44 9.33
C ALA A 132 4.77 10.93 9.49
N VAL A 133 5.74 10.21 10.06
CA VAL A 133 5.61 8.79 10.39
C VAL A 133 4.53 8.54 11.44
N LEU A 134 4.44 9.38 12.47
CA LEU A 134 3.38 9.28 13.48
C LEU A 134 1.99 9.52 12.88
N ARG A 135 1.84 10.49 11.94
CA ARG A 135 0.59 10.65 11.18
C ARG A 135 0.26 9.42 10.33
N GLN A 136 1.25 8.82 9.67
CA GLN A 136 1.03 7.58 8.90
C GLN A 136 0.58 6.42 9.79
N VAL A 137 1.17 6.25 10.97
CA VAL A 137 0.73 5.23 11.95
C VAL A 137 -0.67 5.54 12.50
N ALA A 138 -1.04 6.81 12.66
CA ALA A 138 -2.42 7.20 13.00
C ALA A 138 -3.41 6.85 11.87
N ALA A 139 -3.06 7.14 10.61
CA ALA A 139 -3.89 6.78 9.44
C ALA A 139 -4.09 5.26 9.31
N LEU A 140 -3.04 4.45 9.54
CA LEU A 140 -3.16 2.99 9.60
C LEU A 140 -4.12 2.54 10.70
N ASN A 141 -3.99 3.08 11.92
CA ASN A 141 -4.90 2.75 13.02
C ASN A 141 -6.34 3.26 12.80
N ALA A 142 -6.55 4.31 12.00
CA ALA A 142 -7.88 4.77 11.62
C ALA A 142 -8.54 3.81 10.61
N ALA A 143 -7.84 3.47 9.54
CA ALA A 143 -8.31 2.56 8.49
C ALA A 143 -8.58 1.14 9.02
N TYR A 144 -7.57 0.50 9.61
CA TYR A 144 -7.68 -0.87 10.13
C TYR A 144 -8.58 -0.97 11.37
N GLY A 145 -8.77 0.12 12.11
CA GLY A 145 -9.72 0.20 13.23
C GLY A 145 -11.15 0.54 12.83
N GLY A 146 -11.49 0.58 11.54
CA GLY A 146 -12.85 0.88 11.04
C GLY A 146 -13.31 2.33 11.16
N ARG A 147 -12.48 3.23 11.72
CA ARG A 147 -12.86 4.64 12.06
C ARG A 147 -13.20 5.52 10.86
N LEU A 148 -12.96 5.03 9.65
CA LEU A 148 -13.22 5.74 8.38
C LEU A 148 -14.54 5.27 7.71
N GLY A 149 -15.24 4.29 8.28
CA GLY A 149 -16.52 3.77 7.78
C GLY A 149 -16.52 2.30 7.36
N GLY A 150 -15.41 1.58 7.57
CA GLY A 150 -15.30 0.12 7.40
C GLY A 150 -15.42 -0.66 8.72
N ALA A 151 -15.21 -1.97 8.66
CA ALA A 151 -15.16 -2.82 9.85
C ALA A 151 -13.84 -2.64 10.65
N ASP A 152 -13.88 -2.83 11.97
CA ASP A 152 -12.66 -3.00 12.76
C ASP A 152 -12.03 -4.36 12.42
N THR A 153 -10.85 -4.32 11.81
CA THR A 153 -10.07 -5.50 11.42
C THR A 153 -9.41 -6.20 12.61
N GLY A 154 -9.57 -5.69 13.84
CA GLY A 154 -8.92 -6.25 15.03
C GLY A 154 -7.40 -6.10 15.02
N VAL A 155 -6.85 -5.30 14.09
CA VAL A 155 -5.42 -5.01 13.94
C VAL A 155 -5.14 -3.57 14.35
N GLY A 156 -4.09 -3.37 15.12
CA GLY A 156 -3.51 -2.07 15.44
C GLY A 156 -2.01 -2.06 15.16
N PHE A 157 -1.46 -0.86 15.01
CA PHE A 157 -0.06 -0.62 14.64
C PHE A 157 0.61 0.26 15.68
N ARG A 158 1.79 -0.15 16.16
CA ARG A 158 2.59 0.61 17.13
C ARG A 158 3.98 0.88 16.56
N LEU A 159 4.39 2.15 16.54
CA LEU A 159 5.74 2.52 16.11
C LEU A 159 6.78 1.93 17.07
N ALA A 160 7.58 1.01 16.57
CA ALA A 160 8.66 0.32 17.29
C ALA A 160 10.06 0.75 16.81
N GLY A 161 10.15 1.52 15.73
CA GLY A 161 11.41 2.04 15.22
C GLY A 161 11.23 3.11 14.15
N TYR A 162 12.18 4.04 14.11
CA TYR A 162 12.30 5.07 13.11
C TYR A 162 13.79 5.30 12.87
N ASP A 163 14.26 5.14 11.64
CA ASP A 163 15.61 5.51 11.23
C ASP A 163 15.59 6.21 9.86
N ARG A 164 16.66 6.97 9.56
CA ARG A 164 16.88 7.71 8.32
C ARG A 164 18.14 7.19 7.64
N VAL A 165 18.10 7.08 6.32
CA VAL A 165 19.19 6.56 5.49
C VAL A 165 19.37 7.47 4.29
N ASP A 166 20.47 8.22 4.24
CA ASP A 166 20.85 8.96 3.04
C ASP A 166 21.48 7.98 2.04
N SER A 167 20.72 7.64 1.00
CA SER A 167 21.18 6.79 -0.10
C SER A 167 20.42 7.15 -1.35
N ALA A 168 21.01 8.08 -2.11
CA ALA A 168 20.44 8.61 -3.33
C ALA A 168 20.08 7.53 -4.38
N ALA A 169 20.85 6.44 -4.43
CA ALA A 169 20.59 5.29 -5.30
C ALA A 169 19.34 4.49 -4.85
N TRP A 170 19.22 4.21 -3.56
CA TRP A 170 18.07 3.47 -3.01
C TRP A 170 16.79 4.33 -3.04
N PHE A 171 16.93 5.63 -2.82
CA PHE A 171 15.84 6.58 -2.89
C PHE A 171 15.25 6.70 -4.30
N ARG A 172 16.10 6.78 -5.33
CA ARG A 172 15.65 6.99 -6.73
C ARG A 172 15.39 5.71 -7.53
N GLN A 173 15.91 4.56 -7.10
CA GLN A 173 15.73 3.26 -7.78
C GLN A 173 15.39 2.16 -6.75
N PRO A 174 14.31 2.31 -5.95
CA PRO A 174 14.03 1.40 -4.83
C PRO A 174 13.81 -0.04 -5.27
N GLU A 175 13.19 -0.28 -6.44
CA GLU A 175 13.01 -1.63 -6.99
C GLU A 175 14.35 -2.32 -7.30
N ARG A 176 15.26 -1.62 -7.98
CA ARG A 176 16.60 -2.14 -8.34
C ARG A 176 17.44 -2.50 -7.12
N TYR A 177 17.35 -1.69 -6.07
CA TYR A 177 18.17 -1.85 -4.86
C TYR A 177 17.46 -2.54 -3.70
N GLU A 178 16.21 -2.98 -3.87
CA GLU A 178 15.36 -3.50 -2.80
C GLU A 178 16.05 -4.58 -1.96
N ARG A 179 16.67 -5.58 -2.60
CA ARG A 179 17.37 -6.68 -1.91
C ARG A 179 18.56 -6.19 -1.08
N ALA A 180 19.24 -5.13 -1.50
CA ALA A 180 20.34 -4.53 -0.74
C ALA A 180 19.82 -3.68 0.43
N MET A 181 18.80 -2.85 0.16
CA MET A 181 18.12 -2.00 1.12
C MET A 181 17.49 -2.82 2.25
N LYS A 182 16.59 -3.76 1.92
CA LYS A 182 15.89 -4.59 2.90
C LYS A 182 16.86 -5.47 3.70
N ARG A 183 17.87 -6.09 3.06
CA ARG A 183 18.89 -6.89 3.77
C ARG A 183 19.68 -6.10 4.82
N ARG A 184 19.99 -4.82 4.58
CA ARG A 184 20.73 -3.98 5.55
C ARG A 184 19.83 -3.44 6.66
N LEU A 185 18.60 -3.07 6.33
CA LEU A 185 17.76 -2.22 7.19
C LEU A 185 16.70 -2.98 7.97
N ARG A 186 16.18 -4.10 7.43
CA ARG A 186 15.11 -4.88 8.05
C ARG A 186 15.48 -5.31 9.47
N LYS A 187 14.56 -5.12 10.42
CA LYS A 187 14.70 -5.52 11.82
C LYS A 187 13.45 -6.30 12.28
N GLY A 188 13.66 -7.32 13.10
CA GLY A 188 12.58 -8.16 13.65
C GLY A 188 12.14 -9.33 12.77
N GLY A 189 11.27 -10.18 13.32
CA GLY A 189 10.79 -11.42 12.71
C GLY A 189 9.51 -11.27 11.87
N ALA A 190 8.81 -12.38 11.64
CA ALA A 190 7.62 -12.46 10.77
C ALA A 190 6.47 -11.52 11.19
N GLY A 191 6.37 -11.23 12.49
CA GLY A 191 5.41 -10.30 13.06
C GLY A 191 5.87 -8.83 13.15
N THR A 192 7.03 -8.46 12.60
CA THR A 192 7.49 -7.06 12.56
C THR A 192 7.36 -6.48 11.16
N LEU A 193 6.49 -5.49 11.01
CA LEU A 193 6.33 -4.75 9.76
C LEU A 193 7.49 -3.77 9.59
N ASN A 194 8.19 -3.86 8.47
CA ASN A 194 9.23 -2.93 8.06
C ASN A 194 8.72 -2.13 6.84
N VAL A 195 8.62 -0.81 6.97
CA VAL A 195 8.15 0.13 5.95
C VAL A 195 9.31 1.00 5.49
N TYR A 196 9.54 1.07 4.19
CA TYR A 196 10.59 1.88 3.56
C TYR A 196 9.95 3.01 2.76
N THR A 197 10.39 4.24 2.94
CA THR A 197 9.95 5.36 2.07
C THR A 197 11.01 5.63 1.02
N ALA A 198 10.63 5.77 -0.25
CA ALA A 198 11.53 6.11 -1.35
C ALA A 198 10.80 7.02 -2.38
N ALA A 199 11.47 7.44 -3.45
CA ALA A 199 10.79 7.94 -4.64
C ALA A 199 10.50 6.73 -5.54
N VAL A 200 9.33 6.13 -5.38
CA VAL A 200 8.94 4.90 -6.09
C VAL A 200 8.60 5.22 -7.54
N GLY A 201 7.79 6.26 -7.77
CA GLY A 201 7.44 6.70 -9.12
C GLY A 201 6.01 7.22 -9.22
N SER A 202 5.41 7.04 -10.39
CA SER A 202 4.02 7.39 -10.69
C SER A 202 3.21 6.25 -11.32
N ALA A 203 3.89 5.20 -11.81
CA ALA A 203 3.24 4.00 -12.35
C ALA A 203 2.75 3.04 -11.26
N VAL A 204 3.43 3.05 -10.11
CA VAL A 204 3.01 2.43 -8.84
C VAL A 204 3.42 3.37 -7.71
N LEU A 205 2.64 3.41 -6.63
CA LEU A 205 2.87 4.27 -5.46
C LEU A 205 3.52 3.53 -4.29
N GLY A 206 3.56 2.20 -4.37
CA GLY A 206 4.22 1.33 -3.42
C GLY A 206 4.49 -0.04 -4.04
N PHE A 207 5.05 -0.93 -3.24
CA PHE A 207 5.02 -2.37 -3.48
C PHE A 207 5.33 -3.13 -2.19
N SER A 208 4.80 -4.35 -2.11
CA SER A 208 4.80 -5.16 -0.90
C SER A 208 5.20 -6.62 -1.16
N THR A 209 5.35 -7.38 -0.08
CA THR A 209 5.52 -8.84 -0.13
C THR A 209 4.38 -9.52 0.58
N PHE A 210 3.65 -10.38 -0.12
CA PHE A 210 2.66 -11.26 0.47
C PHE A 210 3.24 -12.18 1.56
N PRO A 211 2.47 -12.50 2.61
CA PRO A 211 2.97 -13.14 3.82
C PRO A 211 3.54 -14.54 3.62
N GLN A 212 3.02 -15.35 2.69
CA GLN A 212 3.57 -16.68 2.38
C GLN A 212 5.00 -16.62 1.81
N ARG A 213 5.40 -15.50 1.16
CA ARG A 213 6.78 -15.31 0.69
C ARG A 213 7.79 -15.23 1.84
N TYR A 214 7.36 -14.91 3.07
CA TYR A 214 8.23 -14.87 4.25
C TYR A 214 8.99 -16.18 4.47
N ARG A 215 8.35 -17.33 4.21
CA ARG A 215 8.94 -18.67 4.41
C ARG A 215 10.18 -18.91 3.54
N GLY A 216 10.21 -18.38 2.31
CA GLY A 216 11.31 -18.57 1.36
C GLY A 216 12.27 -17.39 1.25
N ALA A 217 11.83 -16.17 1.56
CA ALA A 217 12.62 -14.95 1.42
C ALA A 217 12.37 -13.94 2.57
N PRO A 218 12.65 -14.31 3.83
CA PRO A 218 12.34 -13.46 4.99
C PRO A 218 13.09 -12.12 4.98
N HIS A 219 14.25 -12.05 4.32
CA HIS A 219 15.03 -10.81 4.11
C HIS A 219 14.39 -9.83 3.11
N MET A 220 13.42 -10.27 2.30
CA MET A 220 12.65 -9.42 1.40
C MET A 220 11.35 -8.90 2.04
N ASP A 221 10.94 -9.42 3.19
CA ASP A 221 9.65 -9.07 3.79
C ASP A 221 9.58 -7.61 4.23
N GLY A 222 8.53 -6.93 3.80
CA GLY A 222 8.21 -5.54 4.13
C GLY A 222 7.63 -4.76 2.95
N VAL A 223 7.23 -3.53 3.24
CA VAL A 223 6.48 -2.63 2.34
C VAL A 223 7.36 -1.45 1.93
N VAL A 224 7.38 -1.09 0.65
CA VAL A 224 7.97 0.16 0.15
C VAL A 224 6.85 1.07 -0.31
N ILE A 225 6.90 2.36 0.05
CA ILE A 225 5.92 3.38 -0.35
C ILE A 225 6.62 4.63 -0.86
N ASP A 226 5.95 5.37 -1.75
CA ASP A 226 6.42 6.68 -2.17
C ASP A 226 6.36 7.68 -0.99
N TYR A 227 7.45 8.41 -0.76
CA TYR A 227 7.53 9.35 0.35
C TYR A 227 6.50 10.49 0.26
N ARG A 228 5.93 10.73 -0.93
CA ARG A 228 4.97 11.79 -1.21
C ARG A 228 3.52 11.40 -0.93
N SER A 229 3.21 10.11 -0.72
CA SER A 229 1.85 9.62 -0.43
C SER A 229 1.53 9.53 1.08
N LEU A 230 2.49 9.83 1.96
CA LEU A 230 2.22 9.95 3.40
C LEU A 230 1.23 11.11 3.70
N PRO A 231 0.55 11.11 4.87
CA PRO A 231 -0.42 12.13 5.24
C PRO A 231 0.15 13.58 5.19
N GLY A 232 -0.39 14.38 4.28
CA GLY A 232 0.05 15.74 3.98
C GLY A 232 1.30 15.82 3.11
N GLY A 233 1.56 14.79 2.29
CA GLY A 233 2.60 14.76 1.27
C GLY A 233 2.21 15.50 -0.01
N SER A 234 3.07 15.46 -1.03
CA SER A 234 2.88 16.20 -2.28
C SER A 234 2.22 15.39 -3.40
N TYR A 235 1.89 14.11 -3.19
CA TYR A 235 1.22 13.29 -4.20
C TYR A 235 -0.29 13.52 -4.17
N ARG A 236 -0.75 14.60 -4.80
CA ARG A 236 -2.17 15.01 -4.83
C ARG A 236 -3.09 13.85 -5.20
N GLY A 237 -4.12 13.61 -4.39
CA GLY A 237 -5.09 12.53 -4.58
C GLY A 237 -4.68 11.20 -3.95
N PHE A 238 -3.44 11.11 -3.45
CA PHE A 238 -2.87 9.96 -2.74
C PHE A 238 -2.11 10.40 -1.47
N ASP A 239 -2.45 11.57 -0.93
CA ASP A 239 -1.74 12.28 0.14
C ASP A 239 -2.36 12.10 1.54
N ARG A 240 -3.24 11.09 1.74
CA ARG A 240 -3.83 10.74 3.04
C ARG A 240 -3.16 9.52 3.69
N GLY A 241 -2.14 8.95 3.05
CA GLY A 241 -1.43 7.78 3.55
C GLY A 241 -2.11 6.44 3.24
N TYR A 242 -3.10 6.40 2.34
CA TYR A 242 -3.83 5.16 2.06
C TYR A 242 -3.08 4.23 1.11
N THR A 243 -2.10 4.71 0.33
CA THR A 243 -1.10 3.83 -0.30
C THR A 243 -0.45 2.88 0.71
N ALA A 244 -0.08 3.37 1.90
CA ALA A 244 0.48 2.50 2.93
C ALA A 244 -0.58 1.56 3.53
N VAL A 245 -1.84 1.99 3.63
CA VAL A 245 -2.95 1.13 4.08
C VAL A 245 -3.12 -0.07 3.14
N HIS A 246 -3.14 0.19 1.83
CA HIS A 246 -3.25 -0.77 0.73
C HIS A 246 -2.08 -1.77 0.70
N GLU A 247 -0.83 -1.29 0.66
CA GLU A 247 0.36 -2.15 0.63
C GLU A 247 0.53 -3.01 1.88
N ILE A 248 0.11 -2.49 3.04
CA ILE A 248 0.09 -3.28 4.28
C ILE A 248 -1.03 -4.32 4.24
N GLY A 249 -2.10 -4.10 3.47
CA GLY A 249 -3.17 -5.07 3.23
C GLY A 249 -2.62 -6.29 2.51
N HIS A 250 -1.85 -6.10 1.44
CA HIS A 250 -1.10 -7.17 0.79
C HIS A 250 -0.08 -7.84 1.70
N TRP A 251 0.68 -7.08 2.50
CA TRP A 251 1.61 -7.65 3.50
C TRP A 251 0.88 -8.51 4.56
N LEU A 252 -0.39 -8.23 4.82
CA LEU A 252 -1.29 -9.01 5.67
C LEU A 252 -2.09 -10.10 4.91
N GLY A 253 -1.98 -10.19 3.60
CA GLY A 253 -2.59 -11.25 2.77
C GLY A 253 -3.96 -10.93 2.17
N LEU A 254 -4.31 -9.65 2.01
CA LEU A 254 -5.41 -9.22 1.14
C LEU A 254 -4.95 -9.18 -0.33
N LEU A 255 -5.81 -9.63 -1.23
CA LEU A 255 -5.67 -9.40 -2.66
C LEU A 255 -6.33 -8.07 -3.03
N HIS A 256 -6.15 -7.63 -4.27
CA HIS A 256 -6.95 -6.55 -4.83
C HIS A 256 -8.41 -6.96 -4.98
N THR A 257 -9.35 -6.03 -4.84
CA THR A 257 -10.79 -6.34 -5.00
C THR A 257 -11.19 -6.79 -6.41
N PHE A 258 -10.48 -6.28 -7.42
CA PHE A 258 -10.61 -6.66 -8.84
C PHE A 258 -9.88 -7.95 -9.22
N GLU A 259 -9.22 -8.62 -8.29
CA GLU A 259 -8.46 -9.83 -8.57
C GLU A 259 -9.40 -10.95 -9.03
N GLY A 260 -9.04 -11.67 -10.10
CA GLY A 260 -9.93 -12.64 -10.75
C GLY A 260 -11.08 -12.08 -11.58
N GLY A 261 -11.36 -10.77 -11.54
CA GLY A 261 -12.46 -10.13 -12.27
C GLY A 261 -13.85 -10.61 -11.81
N CYS A 262 -14.84 -10.61 -12.70
CA CYS A 262 -16.21 -11.06 -12.41
C CYS A 262 -16.37 -12.58 -12.17
N VAL A 263 -15.29 -13.32 -11.89
CA VAL A 263 -15.30 -14.78 -11.85
C VAL A 263 -14.81 -15.27 -10.47
N PRO A 264 -15.56 -16.18 -9.81
CA PRO A 264 -15.12 -16.77 -8.55
C PRO A 264 -13.71 -17.41 -8.63
N PRO A 265 -12.91 -17.31 -7.56
CA PRO A 265 -13.26 -16.81 -6.23
C PRO A 265 -13.06 -15.28 -6.03
N GLY A 266 -12.74 -14.52 -7.08
CA GLY A 266 -12.34 -13.11 -6.96
C GLY A 266 -11.09 -12.92 -6.07
N ASP A 267 -11.11 -11.89 -5.21
CA ASP A 267 -10.13 -11.65 -4.13
C ASP A 267 -10.17 -12.72 -3.01
N GLY A 268 -11.11 -13.66 -3.12
CA GLY A 268 -11.33 -14.75 -2.18
C GLY A 268 -12.02 -14.32 -0.89
N VAL A 269 -12.57 -13.11 -0.79
CA VAL A 269 -13.34 -12.65 0.36
C VAL A 269 -14.82 -12.55 -0.03
N ALA A 270 -15.71 -13.10 0.81
CA ALA A 270 -17.12 -13.29 0.44
C ALA A 270 -18.02 -12.05 0.63
N ASP A 271 -17.52 -10.98 1.26
CA ASP A 271 -18.26 -9.72 1.48
C ASP A 271 -17.66 -8.53 0.71
N THR A 272 -16.76 -8.80 -0.23
CA THR A 272 -16.28 -7.90 -1.29
C THR A 272 -16.97 -8.27 -2.60
N PRO A 273 -17.82 -7.40 -3.18
CA PRO A 273 -18.32 -7.60 -4.54
C PRO A 273 -17.16 -7.65 -5.53
N TYR A 274 -17.23 -8.56 -6.51
CA TYR A 274 -16.27 -8.59 -7.61
C TYR A 274 -16.43 -7.35 -8.50
N GLU A 275 -15.35 -6.96 -9.15
CA GLU A 275 -15.30 -5.90 -10.17
C GLU A 275 -14.35 -6.35 -11.30
N ALA A 276 -14.59 -5.92 -12.54
CA ALA A 276 -13.85 -6.42 -13.71
C ALA A 276 -12.41 -5.85 -13.81
N GLY A 277 -12.17 -4.73 -13.14
CA GLY A 277 -10.93 -3.97 -13.18
C GLY A 277 -10.90 -2.94 -12.04
N PRO A 278 -9.86 -2.10 -11.95
CA PRO A 278 -9.71 -1.15 -10.86
C PRO A 278 -10.51 0.13 -11.10
N ALA A 279 -10.96 0.79 -10.03
CA ALA A 279 -11.50 2.13 -10.14
C ALA A 279 -10.40 3.13 -10.50
N ASN A 280 -10.75 4.13 -11.31
CA ASN A 280 -9.93 5.31 -11.53
C ASN A 280 -10.67 6.52 -10.95
N GLY A 281 -9.99 7.33 -10.13
CA GLY A 281 -10.58 8.54 -9.56
C GLY A 281 -11.59 8.24 -8.44
N CYS A 282 -12.82 8.74 -8.60
CA CYS A 282 -13.89 8.70 -7.60
C CYS A 282 -15.28 8.48 -8.22
N PRO A 283 -15.52 7.34 -8.91
CA PRO A 283 -16.83 7.06 -9.51
C PRO A 283 -17.92 7.00 -8.42
N ARG A 284 -19.04 7.69 -8.65
CA ARG A 284 -20.20 7.70 -7.72
C ARG A 284 -21.03 6.43 -7.78
N HIS A 285 -21.08 5.81 -8.96
CA HIS A 285 -21.77 4.59 -9.25
C HIS A 285 -20.94 3.82 -10.27
N ARG A 286 -20.73 2.53 -10.02
CA ARG A 286 -19.94 1.63 -10.86
C ARG A 286 -20.35 0.20 -10.50
N ASP A 287 -20.76 -0.57 -11.49
CA ASP A 287 -21.08 -1.99 -11.37
C ASP A 287 -20.60 -2.64 -12.66
N THR A 288 -19.42 -3.25 -12.62
CA THR A 288 -18.82 -3.92 -13.79
C THR A 288 -19.03 -5.43 -13.76
N CYS A 289 -19.58 -5.96 -12.66
CA CYS A 289 -19.88 -7.38 -12.47
C CYS A 289 -21.27 -7.54 -11.82
N PRO A 290 -22.36 -7.42 -12.60
CA PRO A 290 -23.73 -7.34 -12.07
C PRO A 290 -24.08 -8.47 -11.09
N GLN A 291 -24.13 -8.13 -9.80
CA GLN A 291 -24.38 -9.06 -8.70
C GLN A 291 -24.90 -8.33 -7.45
N ARG A 292 -24.87 -9.00 -6.28
CA ARG A 292 -25.22 -8.37 -5.01
C ARG A 292 -24.12 -7.39 -4.54
N GLY A 293 -24.30 -6.12 -4.88
CA GLY A 293 -23.44 -5.01 -4.45
C GLY A 293 -22.68 -4.40 -5.62
N LEU A 294 -22.44 -3.09 -5.53
CA LEU A 294 -21.67 -2.33 -6.53
C LEU A 294 -20.16 -2.62 -6.42
N ASP A 295 -19.41 -2.23 -7.45
CA ASP A 295 -17.95 -2.31 -7.43
C ASP A 295 -17.40 -1.64 -6.15
N PRO A 296 -16.41 -2.24 -5.46
CA PRO A 296 -15.99 -1.84 -4.13
C PRO A 296 -15.05 -0.61 -4.14
N VAL A 297 -15.41 0.45 -4.87
CA VAL A 297 -14.65 1.71 -5.12
C VAL A 297 -14.29 2.53 -3.87
N HIS A 298 -14.79 2.10 -2.71
CA HIS A 298 -14.53 2.66 -1.39
C HIS A 298 -13.61 1.76 -0.53
N ASN A 299 -13.17 0.63 -1.05
CA ASN A 299 -12.29 -0.31 -0.38
C ASN A 299 -10.83 0.15 -0.45
N PHE A 300 -10.05 -0.07 0.61
CA PHE A 300 -8.62 0.24 0.58
C PHE A 300 -7.80 -0.67 -0.33
N MET A 301 -8.36 -1.76 -0.88
CA MET A 301 -7.70 -2.69 -1.81
C MET A 301 -8.06 -2.46 -3.29
N ASP A 302 -8.75 -1.36 -3.62
CA ASP A 302 -8.91 -0.84 -4.98
C ASP A 302 -7.83 0.24 -5.27
N TYR A 303 -7.71 0.72 -6.51
CA TYR A 303 -6.86 1.84 -6.93
C TYR A 303 -7.60 3.20 -7.00
N ALA A 304 -8.81 3.29 -6.44
CA ALA A 304 -9.49 4.57 -6.26
C ALA A 304 -8.61 5.59 -5.52
N GLN A 305 -8.87 6.89 -5.69
CA GLN A 305 -8.10 7.93 -5.00
C GLN A 305 -8.33 7.89 -3.47
N ASP A 306 -7.37 8.43 -2.70
CA ASP A 306 -7.47 8.57 -1.23
C ASP A 306 -8.71 9.39 -0.81
N ALA A 307 -9.27 10.19 -1.72
CA ALA A 307 -10.54 10.89 -1.54
C ALA A 307 -11.73 9.94 -1.29
N CYS A 308 -11.67 8.71 -1.82
CA CYS A 308 -12.79 7.80 -2.05
C CYS A 308 -12.70 6.55 -1.20
N MET A 309 -11.48 6.04 -0.98
CA MET A 309 -11.22 4.89 -0.12
C MET A 309 -11.54 5.23 1.35
N ARG A 310 -12.28 4.33 2.02
CA ARG A 310 -12.71 4.52 3.41
C ARG A 310 -12.93 3.25 4.23
N ALA A 311 -12.93 2.06 3.61
CA ALA A 311 -13.32 0.82 4.30
C ALA A 311 -12.42 -0.39 4.01
N PHE A 312 -12.28 -1.25 5.02
CA PHE A 312 -12.13 -2.69 4.84
C PHE A 312 -13.45 -3.37 5.19
N THR A 313 -13.73 -4.53 4.61
CA THR A 313 -14.88 -5.37 4.97
C THR A 313 -14.63 -6.21 6.22
N ALA A 314 -15.68 -6.83 6.77
CA ALA A 314 -15.54 -7.73 7.91
C ALA A 314 -14.80 -9.02 7.51
N GLY A 315 -15.01 -9.51 6.29
CA GLY A 315 -14.30 -10.64 5.68
C GLY A 315 -12.82 -10.35 5.43
N GLN A 316 -12.46 -9.16 4.92
CA GLN A 316 -11.07 -8.75 4.82
C GLN A 316 -10.39 -8.73 6.21
N GLY A 317 -11.11 -8.28 7.24
CA GLY A 317 -10.66 -8.41 8.64
C GLY A 317 -10.39 -9.87 9.06
N ARG A 318 -11.27 -10.81 8.70
CA ARG A 318 -11.05 -12.25 8.96
C ARG A 318 -9.83 -12.79 8.20
N ARG A 319 -9.73 -12.49 6.91
CA ARG A 319 -8.60 -12.87 6.03
C ARG A 319 -7.26 -12.40 6.59
N ILE A 320 -7.16 -11.14 7.02
CA ILE A 320 -5.97 -10.59 7.69
C ILE A 320 -5.57 -11.44 8.90
N ARG A 321 -6.52 -11.80 9.76
CA ARG A 321 -6.24 -12.54 11.01
C ARG A 321 -5.92 -14.02 10.75
N ALA A 322 -6.57 -14.65 9.76
CA ALA A 322 -6.26 -16.00 9.31
C ALA A 322 -4.88 -16.09 8.65
N SER A 323 -4.56 -15.17 7.74
CA SER A 323 -3.25 -15.03 7.10
C SER A 323 -2.13 -14.74 8.11
N TRP A 324 -2.38 -13.86 9.09
CA TRP A 324 -1.46 -13.65 10.21
C TRP A 324 -1.23 -14.95 10.99
N ALA A 325 -2.29 -15.70 11.31
CA ALA A 325 -2.18 -16.98 12.00
C ALA A 325 -1.37 -18.01 11.19
N ALA A 326 -1.60 -18.09 9.87
CA ALA A 326 -0.92 -18.99 8.95
C ALA A 326 0.60 -18.72 8.85
N TYR A 327 1.00 -17.46 8.64
CA TYR A 327 2.36 -17.12 8.20
C TYR A 327 3.20 -16.28 9.17
N ARG A 328 2.56 -15.43 9.99
CA ARG A 328 3.25 -14.44 10.84
C ARG A 328 3.24 -14.80 12.32
N SER A 329 2.27 -15.60 12.77
CA SER A 329 2.26 -16.17 14.11
C SER A 329 3.26 -17.32 14.21
N GLY A 330 4.07 -17.30 15.27
CA GLY A 330 4.96 -18.40 15.60
C GLY A 330 4.21 -19.72 15.75
N ARG A 331 4.93 -20.83 15.66
CA ARG A 331 4.37 -22.13 16.05
C ARG A 331 4.21 -22.14 17.57
N HIS A 332 3.03 -21.72 18.06
CA HIS A 332 2.56 -22.25 19.34
C HIS A 332 2.60 -23.77 19.22
N GLY A 333 3.15 -24.44 20.25
CA GLY A 333 3.39 -25.87 20.21
C GLY A 333 2.13 -26.64 19.83
N ARG A 334 2.32 -27.82 19.22
CA ARG A 334 1.22 -28.75 18.93
C ARG A 334 0.54 -29.16 20.24
N HIS A 335 -0.43 -28.37 20.71
CA HIS A 335 -1.55 -28.95 21.42
C HIS A 335 -2.24 -29.86 20.40
N ARG A 336 -1.94 -31.16 20.51
CA ARG A 336 -2.96 -32.16 20.22
C ARG A 336 -4.16 -31.75 21.06
N VAL A 337 -5.14 -31.15 20.41
CA VAL A 337 -6.51 -31.21 20.92
C VAL A 337 -6.83 -32.69 20.79
N ASP A 338 -6.74 -33.39 21.92
CA ASP A 338 -7.23 -34.74 22.01
C ASP A 338 -8.74 -34.65 21.89
N LEU A 339 -9.25 -34.84 20.68
CA LEU A 339 -10.67 -34.91 20.38
C LEU A 339 -11.15 -36.24 20.94
N GLY A 340 -11.40 -36.25 22.26
CA GLY A 340 -11.50 -37.46 23.07
C GLY A 340 -12.48 -38.48 22.55
N THR A 341 -11.98 -39.40 21.73
CA THR A 341 -12.65 -40.65 21.34
C THR A 341 -12.22 -41.77 22.29
N GLY A 342 -12.22 -41.45 23.60
CA GLY A 342 -12.15 -42.46 24.64
C GLY A 342 -13.43 -43.30 24.59
N ALA A 343 -13.31 -44.56 24.17
CA ALA A 343 -14.41 -45.51 24.20
C ALA A 343 -15.01 -45.60 25.61
N PRO A 344 -16.33 -45.83 25.76
CA PRO A 344 -16.98 -45.89 27.05
C PRO A 344 -16.39 -47.02 27.91
N GLY A 345 -15.61 -46.63 28.92
CA GLY A 345 -15.02 -47.56 29.88
C GLY A 345 -16.10 -48.33 30.63
N THR A 346 -15.89 -49.64 30.78
CA THR A 346 -16.84 -50.55 31.41
C THR A 346 -17.16 -50.17 32.84
N ALA A 347 -18.45 -50.21 33.20
CA ALA A 347 -18.91 -50.05 34.57
C ALA A 347 -18.30 -51.14 35.46
N ARG A 348 -17.67 -50.75 36.58
CA ARG A 348 -17.31 -51.67 37.66
C ARG A 348 -18.40 -51.67 38.72
N SER A 349 -18.84 -52.86 39.09
CA SER A 349 -19.93 -53.07 40.05
C SER A 349 -19.50 -52.86 41.50
N VAL A 350 -20.51 -52.65 42.34
CA VAL A 350 -20.45 -52.58 43.80
C VAL A 350 -19.93 -53.90 44.41
N GLY A 351 -19.21 -53.82 45.53
CA GLY A 351 -18.89 -54.98 46.36
C GLY A 351 -17.89 -54.69 47.48
N GLY A 352 -18.37 -54.48 48.71
CA GLY A 352 -17.56 -54.70 49.93
C GLY A 352 -17.43 -56.21 50.21
N PRO A 353 -16.61 -56.63 51.20
CA PRO A 353 -17.17 -56.65 52.56
C PRO A 353 -16.19 -56.45 53.74
N ARG A 354 -16.78 -56.08 54.89
CA ARG A 354 -16.28 -56.15 56.28
C ARG A 354 -15.06 -55.30 56.65
#